data_AF-A0AAE7C186-F1
#
_entry.id   AF-A0AAE7C186-F1
#
_cell.length_a   1.000
_cell.length_b   1.000
_cell.length_c   1.000
_cell.angle_alpha   90.00
_cell.angle_beta   90.00
_cell.angle_gamma   90.00
#
_symmetry.space_group_name_H-M   'P 1'
#
loop_
_entity.id
_entity.type
_entity.pdbx_description
1 polymer ?
#
loop_
_entity_poly.entity_id
_entity_poly.type
_entity_poly.pdbx_seq_one_letter_code
_entity_poly.pdbx_strand_id
1 'polypeptide(L)'
;MNNNETIEELEPLHSQLDTINVLQVELDKHTERLNTLKHEREHIDNMLELERYITETYGAQLDDHGLNSLIDLCAIEGLTSAKQDRIHAIFNSVAPALSTRKKTFKDYFRGK
;
A
#
# COMPACT_ATOMS: atom_id res chain seq x y z
N MET A 1 11.89 66.31 12.98
CA MET A 1 12.83 65.24 12.59
C MET A 1 12.63 64.11 13.58
N ASN A 2 12.00 63.00 13.17
CA ASN A 2 12.05 61.69 13.82
C ASN A 2 11.56 60.65 12.79
N ASN A 3 12.40 60.38 11.79
CA ASN A 3 12.15 59.34 10.77
C ASN A 3 13.05 58.11 10.97
N ASN A 4 13.90 58.09 12.01
CA ASN A 4 14.83 56.99 12.27
C ASN A 4 14.25 55.94 13.24
N GLU A 5 13.34 56.33 14.14
CA GLU A 5 12.70 55.40 15.10
C GLU A 5 11.77 54.38 14.39
N THR A 6 11.29 54.69 13.19
CA THR A 6 10.34 53.83 12.45
C THR A 6 11.02 52.73 11.64
N ILE A 7 12.32 52.84 11.34
CA ILE A 7 13.04 51.89 10.47
C ILE A 7 13.62 50.72 11.29
N GLU A 8 14.13 51.00 12.50
CA GLU A 8 14.70 49.97 13.40
C GLU A 8 13.62 49.03 13.99
N GLU A 9 12.36 49.48 14.12
CA GLU A 9 11.25 48.65 14.61
C GLU A 9 10.67 47.72 13.52
N LEU A 10 10.91 48.01 12.23
CA LEU A 10 10.37 47.24 11.10
C LEU A 10 11.25 46.04 10.73
N GLU A 11 12.56 46.11 10.89
CA GLU A 11 13.48 44.98 10.66
C GLU A 11 13.14 43.71 11.46
N PRO A 12 12.91 43.78 12.78
CA PRO A 12 12.51 42.60 13.55
C PRO A 12 11.14 42.06 13.14
N LEU A 13 10.22 42.92 12.68
CA LEU A 13 8.91 42.50 12.18
C LEU A 13 9.00 41.76 10.84
N HIS A 14 9.83 42.26 9.91
CA HIS A 14 10.10 41.58 8.63
C HIS A 14 10.80 40.24 8.83
N SER A 15 11.79 40.17 9.72
CA SER A 15 12.49 38.93 10.06
C SER A 15 11.55 37.87 10.68
N GLN A 16 10.59 38.31 11.50
CA GLN A 16 9.54 37.43 12.03
C GLN A 16 8.57 36.96 10.95
N LEU A 17 8.19 37.82 10.01
CA LEU A 17 7.34 37.44 8.86
C LEU A 17 8.04 36.42 7.96
N ASP A 18 9.33 36.60 7.69
CA ASP A 18 10.12 35.63 6.93
C ASP A 18 10.19 34.29 7.66
N THR A 19 10.38 34.32 8.99
CA THR A 19 10.36 33.11 9.82
C THR A 19 9.00 32.41 9.78
N ILE A 20 7.90 33.17 9.87
CA ILE A 20 6.53 32.64 9.77
C ILE A 20 6.31 32.00 8.39
N ASN A 21 6.75 32.65 7.32
CA ASN A 21 6.63 32.12 5.97
C ASN A 21 7.41 30.82 5.79
N VAL A 22 8.64 30.73 6.33
CA VAL A 22 9.44 29.49 6.32
C VAL A 22 8.72 28.37 7.07
N LEU A 23 8.23 28.65 8.29
CA LEU A 23 7.50 27.66 9.09
C LEU A 23 6.20 27.21 8.41
N GLN A 24 5.51 28.08 7.69
CA GLN A 24 4.31 27.73 6.94
C GLN A 24 4.64 26.75 5.80
N VAL A 25 5.71 27.00 5.05
CA VAL A 25 6.17 26.08 3.98
C VAL A 25 6.56 24.72 4.57
N GLU A 26 7.22 24.70 5.73
CA GLU A 26 7.55 23.45 6.42
C GLU A 26 6.29 22.71 6.90
N LEU A 27 5.32 23.42 7.45
CA LEU A 27 4.04 22.86 7.87
C LEU A 27 3.29 22.22 6.69
N ASP A 28 3.25 22.91 5.55
CA ASP A 28 2.60 22.41 4.34
C ASP A 28 3.30 21.13 3.83
N LYS A 29 4.64 21.13 3.81
CA LYS A 29 5.45 19.95 3.44
C LYS A 29 5.20 18.78 4.38
N HIS A 30 5.16 19.01 5.69
CA HIS A 30 4.89 17.96 6.67
C HIS A 30 3.45 17.42 6.55
N THR A 31 2.49 18.29 6.26
CA THR A 31 1.10 17.91 6.03
C THR A 31 0.95 17.02 4.80
N GLU A 32 1.60 17.40 3.69
CA GLU A 32 1.64 16.59 2.47
C GLU A 32 2.27 15.21 2.74
N ARG A 33 3.43 15.17 3.42
CA ARG A 33 4.09 13.91 3.75
C ARG A 33 3.23 13.01 4.62
N LEU A 34 2.50 13.59 5.59
CA LEU A 34 1.59 12.85 6.45
C LEU A 34 0.42 12.24 5.67
N ASN A 35 -0.13 12.94 4.67
CA ASN A 35 -1.17 12.39 3.80
C ASN A 35 -0.64 11.25 2.94
N THR A 36 0.56 11.38 2.37
CA THR A 36 1.21 10.28 1.64
C THR A 36 1.40 9.05 2.52
N LEU A 37 1.91 9.23 3.74
CA LEU A 37 2.11 8.12 4.69
C LEU A 37 0.79 7.44 5.10
N LYS A 38 -0.31 8.20 5.21
CA LYS A 38 -1.63 7.63 5.48
C LYS A 38 -2.09 6.71 4.34
N HIS A 39 -1.91 7.13 3.08
CA HIS A 39 -2.24 6.30 1.92
C HIS A 39 -1.33 5.08 1.81
N GLU A 40 -0.02 5.22 2.06
CA GLU A 40 0.91 4.08 2.12
C GLU A 40 0.47 3.07 3.19
N ARG A 41 0.08 3.55 4.38
CA ARG A 41 -0.41 2.68 5.46
C ARG A 41 -1.70 1.96 5.07
N GLU A 42 -2.68 2.67 4.51
CA GLU A 42 -3.93 2.08 4.05
C GLU A 42 -3.69 1.00 2.97
N HIS A 43 -2.75 1.24 2.06
CA HIS A 43 -2.36 0.25 1.06
C HIS A 43 -1.77 -1.02 1.70
N ILE A 44 -0.88 -0.87 2.69
CA ILE A 44 -0.30 -1.99 3.45
C ILE A 44 -1.39 -2.76 4.20
N ASP A 45 -2.29 -2.05 4.89
CA ASP A 45 -3.38 -2.67 5.65
C ASP A 45 -4.29 -3.51 4.72
N ASN A 46 -4.63 -2.97 3.55
CA ASN A 46 -5.41 -3.68 2.53
C ASN A 46 -4.70 -4.93 1.99
N MET A 47 -3.38 -4.85 1.79
CA MET A 47 -2.56 -5.98 1.34
C MET A 47 -2.52 -7.09 2.38
N LEU A 48 -2.26 -6.76 3.65
CA LEU A 48 -2.26 -7.73 4.75
C LEU A 48 -3.63 -8.40 4.92
N GLU A 49 -4.71 -7.63 4.76
CA GLU A 49 -6.07 -8.17 4.83
C GLU A 49 -6.36 -9.12 3.66
N LEU A 50 -5.92 -8.77 2.46
CA LEU A 50 -6.05 -9.61 1.26
C LEU A 50 -5.29 -10.93 1.42
N GLU A 51 -4.03 -10.87 1.87
CA GLU A 51 -3.19 -12.04 2.15
C GLU A 51 -3.84 -12.98 3.16
N ARG A 52 -4.34 -12.41 4.28
CA ARG A 52 -5.05 -13.18 5.30
C ARG A 52 -6.29 -13.85 4.72
N TYR A 53 -7.14 -13.09 4.02
CA TYR A 53 -8.37 -13.61 3.42
C TYR A 53 -8.08 -14.77 2.44
N ILE A 54 -7.10 -14.60 1.56
CA ILE A 54 -6.75 -15.64 0.58
C ILE A 54 -6.21 -16.89 1.28
N THR A 55 -5.34 -16.71 2.27
CA THR A 55 -4.75 -17.83 3.03
C THR A 55 -5.82 -18.61 3.79
N GLU A 56 -6.73 -17.92 4.49
CA GLU A 56 -7.82 -18.53 5.24
C GLU A 56 -8.83 -19.24 4.32
N THR A 57 -9.12 -18.67 3.15
CA THR A 57 -10.16 -19.18 2.25
C THR A 57 -9.65 -20.31 1.36
N TYR A 58 -8.43 -20.21 0.83
CA TYR A 58 -7.90 -21.09 -0.21
C TYR A 58 -6.68 -21.90 0.25
N GLY A 59 -6.16 -21.70 1.46
CA GLY A 59 -4.94 -22.34 1.97
C GLY A 59 -5.01 -23.86 2.07
N ALA A 60 -6.20 -24.44 2.19
CA ALA A 60 -6.38 -25.90 2.15
C ALA A 60 -6.27 -26.49 0.73
N GLN A 61 -6.43 -25.66 -0.31
CA GLN A 61 -6.54 -26.09 -1.71
C GLN A 61 -5.26 -25.80 -2.50
N LEU A 62 -4.58 -24.70 -2.17
CA LEU A 62 -3.36 -24.25 -2.82
C LEU A 62 -2.12 -24.54 -1.96
N ASP A 63 -0.97 -24.67 -2.61
CA ASP A 63 0.33 -24.62 -1.92
C ASP A 63 0.81 -23.16 -1.80
N ASP A 64 1.89 -22.92 -1.05
CA ASP A 64 2.44 -21.58 -0.82
C ASP A 64 2.67 -20.81 -2.13
N HIS A 65 3.14 -21.51 -3.17
CA HIS A 65 3.37 -20.88 -4.48
C HIS A 65 2.05 -20.47 -5.16
N GLY A 66 1.01 -21.31 -5.11
CA GLY A 66 -0.31 -21.00 -5.62
C GLY A 66 -0.99 -19.87 -4.85
N LEU A 67 -0.83 -19.84 -3.52
CA LEU A 67 -1.34 -18.75 -2.68
C LEU A 67 -0.68 -17.43 -3.03
N ASN A 68 0.66 -17.39 -3.08
CA ASN A 68 1.41 -16.19 -3.45
C ASN A 68 1.02 -15.71 -4.85
N SER A 69 0.86 -16.63 -5.81
CA SER A 69 0.42 -16.28 -7.17
C SER A 69 -0.98 -15.66 -7.18
N LEU A 70 -1.91 -16.16 -6.37
CA LEU A 70 -3.25 -15.61 -6.27
C LEU A 70 -3.25 -14.23 -5.58
N ILE A 71 -2.45 -14.07 -4.53
CA ILE A 71 -2.23 -12.78 -3.85
C ILE A 71 -1.70 -11.75 -4.84
N ASP A 72 -0.64 -12.08 -5.56
CA ASP A 72 -0.01 -11.19 -6.55
C ASP A 72 -1.00 -10.75 -7.64
N LEU A 73 -1.79 -11.70 -8.17
CA LEU A 73 -2.80 -11.38 -9.18
C LEU A 73 -3.89 -10.47 -8.63
N CYS A 74 -4.35 -10.69 -7.40
CA CYS A 74 -5.35 -9.84 -6.77
C CYS A 74 -4.78 -8.45 -6.45
N ALA A 75 -3.51 -8.37 -6.02
CA ALA A 75 -2.81 -7.12 -5.74
C ALA A 75 -2.60 -6.28 -7.02
N ILE A 76 -2.23 -6.90 -8.14
CA ILE A 76 -2.10 -6.24 -9.44
C ILE A 76 -3.44 -5.65 -9.92
N GLU A 77 -4.55 -6.36 -9.68
CA GLU A 77 -5.90 -5.85 -9.96
C GLU A 77 -6.39 -4.79 -8.95
N GLY A 78 -5.59 -4.47 -7.92
CA GLY A 78 -5.96 -3.52 -6.86
C GLY A 78 -7.13 -4.00 -6.01
N LEU A 79 -7.31 -5.31 -5.88
CA LEU A 79 -8.41 -5.89 -5.10
C LEU A 79 -8.13 -5.81 -3.61
N THR A 80 -9.19 -5.61 -2.84
CA THR A 80 -9.19 -5.79 -1.39
C THR A 80 -10.01 -7.02 -1.03
N SER A 81 -9.86 -7.51 0.20
CA SER A 81 -10.67 -8.60 0.77
C SER A 81 -12.19 -8.42 0.59
N ALA A 82 -12.67 -7.17 0.47
CA ALA A 82 -14.08 -6.86 0.24
C ALA A 82 -14.58 -7.28 -1.16
N LYS A 83 -13.69 -7.50 -2.13
CA LYS A 83 -14.02 -7.91 -3.51
C LYS A 83 -14.00 -9.43 -3.69
N GLN A 84 -14.63 -10.15 -2.75
CA GLN A 84 -14.60 -11.62 -2.66
C GLN A 84 -15.02 -12.30 -3.96
N ASP A 85 -16.11 -11.85 -4.61
CA ASP A 85 -16.59 -12.43 -5.87
C ASP A 85 -15.53 -12.37 -6.98
N ARG A 86 -14.78 -11.26 -7.05
CA ARG A 86 -13.72 -11.07 -8.04
C ARG A 86 -12.51 -11.94 -7.71
N ILE A 87 -12.12 -11.99 -6.44
CA ILE A 87 -11.04 -12.87 -5.96
C ILE A 87 -11.38 -14.33 -6.28
N HIS A 88 -12.63 -14.74 -6.06
CA HIS A 88 -13.10 -16.09 -6.36
C HIS A 88 -13.10 -16.39 -7.87
N ALA A 89 -13.46 -15.42 -8.71
CA ALA A 89 -13.36 -15.55 -10.16
C ALA A 89 -11.90 -15.75 -10.62
N ILE A 90 -10.95 -15.00 -10.04
CA ILE A 90 -9.50 -15.18 -10.32
C ILE A 90 -9.05 -16.56 -9.85
N PHE A 91 -9.41 -16.97 -8.63
CA PHE A 91 -9.11 -18.30 -8.12
C PHE A 91 -9.59 -19.39 -9.09
N ASN A 92 -10.85 -19.34 -9.54
CA ASN A 92 -11.40 -20.34 -10.45
C ASN A 92 -10.73 -20.33 -11.84
N SER A 93 -10.22 -19.19 -12.28
CA SER A 93 -9.43 -19.09 -13.51
C SER A 93 -8.03 -19.72 -13.38
N VAL A 94 -7.40 -19.59 -12.21
CA VAL A 94 -5.98 -19.94 -12.01
C VAL A 94 -5.82 -21.34 -11.38
N ALA A 95 -6.77 -21.79 -10.56
CA ALA A 95 -6.76 -23.08 -9.88
C ALA A 95 -6.62 -24.29 -10.83
N PRO A 96 -7.22 -24.33 -12.04
CA PRO A 96 -6.98 -25.41 -13.00
C PRO A 96 -5.51 -25.51 -13.39
N ALA A 97 -4.84 -24.38 -13.67
CA ALA A 97 -3.42 -24.36 -14.03
C ALA A 97 -2.51 -24.79 -12.87
N LEU A 98 -2.84 -24.39 -11.64
CA LEU A 98 -2.09 -24.73 -10.43
C LEU A 98 -2.26 -26.22 -10.04
N SER A 99 -3.45 -26.78 -10.19
CA SER A 99 -3.73 -28.18 -9.89
C SER A 99 -3.07 -29.16 -10.87
N THR A 100 -2.90 -28.78 -12.15
CA THR A 100 -2.12 -29.56 -13.13
C THR A 100 -0.68 -29.78 -12.68
N ARG A 101 -0.01 -28.76 -12.12
CA ARG A 101 1.37 -28.88 -11.60
C ARG A 101 1.47 -29.92 -10.49
N LYS A 102 0.52 -29.93 -9.55
CA LYS A 102 0.49 -30.86 -8.41
C LYS A 102 0.32 -32.32 -8.87
N LYS A 103 -0.47 -32.55 -9.92
CA LYS A 103 -0.72 -33.88 -10.48
C LYS A 103 0.51 -34.41 -11.22
N THR A 104 1.11 -33.61 -12.12
CA THR A 104 2.34 -33.99 -12.83
C THR A 104 3.51 -34.25 -11.89
N PHE A 105 3.65 -33.48 -10.82
CA PHE A 105 4.72 -33.70 -9.83
C PHE A 105 4.49 -35.01 -9.08
N LYS A 106 3.27 -35.27 -8.58
CA LYS A 106 2.94 -36.50 -7.85
C LYS A 106 3.08 -37.77 -8.71
N ASP A 107 2.73 -37.68 -9.99
CA ASP A 107 2.85 -38.78 -10.94
C ASP A 107 4.33 -39.07 -11.30
N TYR A 108 5.18 -38.04 -11.39
CA TYR A 108 6.62 -38.19 -11.61
C TYR A 108 7.34 -38.93 -10.46
N PHE A 109 6.91 -38.73 -9.21
CA PHE A 109 7.51 -39.40 -8.04
C PHE A 109 6.90 -40.75 -7.67
N ARG A 110 5.78 -41.15 -8.30
CA ARG A 110 5.15 -42.47 -8.11
C ARG A 110 5.51 -43.50 -9.19
N GLY A 111 6.28 -43.10 -10.20
CA GLY A 111 6.74 -43.96 -11.29
C GLY A 111 8.10 -44.64 -11.06
N LYS A 112 8.35 -45.17 -9.86
CA LYS A 112 9.49 -46.08 -9.57
C LYS A 112 9.04 -47.26 -8.73
#